data_AF-A0A9D7BAR5-F1
#
_entry.id   AF-A0A9D7BAR5-F1
#
_cell.length_a   1.000
_cell.length_b   1.000
_cell.length_c   1.000
_cell.angle_alpha   90.00
_cell.angle_beta   90.00
_cell.angle_gamma   90.00
#
_symmetry.space_group_name_H-M   'P 1'
#
loop_
_entity.id
_entity.type
_entity.pdbx_description
1 polymer ?
#
loop_
_entity_poly.entity_id
_entity_poly.type
_entity_poly.pdbx_seq_one_letter_code
_entity_poly.pdbx_strand_id
1 'polypeptide(L)'
;MRTLPTIALFCCTALWSAIAVAQTDHEVLVNSRGTNAVLRYDLSGNFLGEFVAAGSGGLVGPEDIFFHPDGSVLVTGFGNTAIKRYDGATGGFLGDFSTGYLLNTPSKMSMGPDSLLYVTQWGTTQNKVCASIWMARSWMSSPPLE
;
A
#
# COMPACT_ATOMS: atom_id res chain seq x y z
N MET A 1 -10.42 -55.38 -18.79
CA MET A 1 -11.35 -54.36 -18.25
C MET A 1 -11.29 -54.43 -16.73
N ARG A 2 -11.16 -53.26 -16.09
CA ARG A 2 -11.15 -53.02 -14.63
C ARG A 2 -9.86 -53.42 -13.89
N THR A 3 -8.87 -52.54 -14.04
CA THR A 3 -7.94 -52.11 -12.99
C THR A 3 -8.77 -51.60 -11.78
N LEU A 4 -8.47 -51.97 -10.54
CA LEU A 4 -7.34 -51.52 -9.72
C LEU A 4 -6.90 -52.65 -8.74
N PRO A 5 -5.59 -52.91 -8.55
CA PRO A 5 -5.13 -53.76 -7.46
C PRO A 5 -4.89 -52.94 -6.17
N THR A 6 -5.44 -53.47 -5.07
CA THR A 6 -4.73 -53.75 -3.81
C THR A 6 -3.99 -52.60 -3.13
N ILE A 7 -4.60 -52.07 -2.05
CA ILE A 7 -3.92 -51.30 -1.00
C ILE A 7 -2.85 -52.20 -0.37
N ALA A 8 -1.59 -51.99 -0.75
CA ALA A 8 -0.44 -52.54 -0.06
C ALA A 8 0.15 -51.43 0.82
N LEU A 9 0.00 -51.62 2.13
CA LEU A 9 0.61 -50.81 3.16
C LEU A 9 2.13 -50.97 3.08
N PHE A 10 2.82 -50.03 2.46
CA PHE A 10 4.29 -49.95 2.49
C PHE A 10 4.72 -48.97 3.58
N CYS A 11 5.33 -49.52 4.62
CA CYS A 11 6.13 -48.76 5.57
C CYS A 11 7.32 -48.13 4.81
N CYS A 12 7.27 -46.82 4.59
CA CYS A 12 8.41 -46.03 4.15
C CYS A 12 8.33 -44.66 4.84
N THR A 13 9.41 -44.32 5.54
CA THR A 13 9.55 -43.22 6.50
C THR A 13 9.69 -41.85 5.82
N ALA A 14 8.59 -41.25 5.39
CA ALA A 14 8.57 -39.83 5.06
C ALA A 14 7.16 -39.27 5.09
N LEU A 15 7.04 -37.99 5.46
CA LEU A 15 5.87 -37.10 5.33
C LEU A 15 4.87 -37.14 6.49
N TRP A 16 5.20 -36.43 7.58
CA TRP A 16 4.24 -35.64 8.38
C TRP A 16 5.05 -34.82 9.41
N SER A 17 5.68 -33.71 9.06
CA SER A 17 5.01 -32.43 8.93
C SER A 17 6.02 -31.49 8.30
N ALA A 18 5.88 -31.16 7.02
CA ALA A 18 6.54 -29.97 6.53
C ALA A 18 5.78 -28.80 7.14
N ILE A 19 6.34 -28.18 8.18
CA ILE A 19 5.94 -26.81 8.53
C ILE A 19 6.39 -25.98 7.33
N ALA A 20 5.45 -25.68 6.43
CA ALA A 20 5.63 -24.60 5.49
C ALA A 20 5.78 -23.32 6.34
N VAL A 21 7.03 -22.91 6.57
CA VAL A 21 7.31 -21.53 6.94
C VAL A 21 6.92 -20.73 5.71
N ALA A 22 5.75 -20.12 5.73
CA ALA A 22 5.47 -19.01 4.84
C ALA A 22 6.49 -17.94 5.23
N GLN A 23 7.60 -17.87 4.52
CA GLN A 23 8.48 -16.73 4.62
C GLN A 23 7.66 -15.57 4.08
N THR A 24 7.18 -14.72 4.99
CA THR A 24 6.79 -13.38 4.61
C THR A 24 8.06 -12.75 4.09
N ASP A 25 8.22 -12.69 2.76
CA ASP A 25 9.26 -11.90 2.14
C ASP A 25 8.99 -10.44 2.52
N HIS A 26 9.51 -10.07 3.67
CA HIS A 26 9.41 -8.73 4.20
C HIS A 26 10.27 -7.84 3.31
N GLU A 27 9.62 -6.97 2.59
CA GLU A 27 10.26 -5.97 1.76
C GLU A 27 10.14 -4.58 2.37
N VAL A 28 11.13 -3.76 2.09
CA VAL A 28 11.19 -2.37 2.49
C VAL A 28 10.98 -1.50 1.26
N LEU A 29 9.97 -0.63 1.34
CA LEU A 29 9.76 0.41 0.33
C LEU A 29 10.57 1.65 0.69
N VAL A 30 11.32 2.16 -0.28
CA VAL A 30 12.17 3.35 -0.11
C VAL A 30 11.81 4.37 -1.18
N ASN A 31 11.49 5.59 -0.77
CA ASN A 31 11.27 6.69 -1.70
C ASN A 31 12.61 7.18 -2.27
N SER A 32 12.70 7.26 -3.59
CA SER A 32 13.88 7.78 -4.28
C SER A 32 13.56 9.13 -4.91
N ARG A 33 13.84 10.20 -4.16
CA ARG A 33 13.53 11.58 -4.58
C ARG A 33 14.17 11.94 -5.92
N GLY A 34 15.40 11.48 -6.18
CA GLY A 34 16.15 11.81 -7.40
C GLY A 34 15.65 11.10 -8.66
N THR A 35 14.99 9.94 -8.52
CA THR A 35 14.50 9.14 -9.64
C THR A 35 12.99 9.23 -9.83
N ASN A 36 12.27 9.91 -8.94
CA ASN A 36 10.82 9.99 -8.92
C ASN A 36 10.13 8.62 -8.83
N ALA A 37 10.77 7.65 -8.14
CA ALA A 37 10.30 6.28 -8.00
C ALA A 37 10.17 5.86 -6.53
N VAL A 38 9.42 4.78 -6.30
CA VAL A 38 9.46 4.02 -5.03
C VAL A 38 10.13 2.69 -5.32
N LEU A 39 11.18 2.39 -4.59
CA LEU A 39 12.04 1.22 -4.78
C LEU A 39 11.75 0.16 -3.71
N ARG A 40 11.99 -1.11 -4.03
CA ARG A 40 11.83 -2.27 -3.15
C ARG A 40 13.19 -2.83 -2.81
N TYR A 41 13.39 -3.11 -1.54
CA TYR A 41 14.58 -3.78 -1.03
C TYR A 41 14.17 -4.96 -0.14
N ASP A 42 15.00 -6.00 -0.09
CA ASP A 42 14.87 -7.00 0.97
C ASP A 42 15.43 -6.46 2.30
N LEU A 43 15.22 -7.22 3.39
CA LEU A 43 15.74 -6.86 4.71
C LEU A 43 17.29 -6.87 4.79
N SER A 44 17.97 -7.45 3.81
CA SER A 44 19.43 -7.43 3.71
C SER A 44 19.94 -6.21 2.92
N GLY A 45 19.03 -5.39 2.38
CA GLY A 45 19.34 -4.21 1.58
C GLY A 45 19.61 -4.51 0.10
N ASN A 46 19.30 -5.71 -0.40
CA ASN A 46 19.39 -6.00 -1.83
C ASN A 46 18.24 -5.33 -2.57
N PHE A 47 18.54 -4.70 -3.71
CA PHE A 47 17.53 -4.08 -4.56
C PHE A 47 16.71 -5.15 -5.28
N LEU A 48 15.39 -5.09 -5.13
CA LEU A 48 14.43 -6.04 -5.72
C LEU A 48 13.72 -5.49 -6.95
N GLY A 49 13.74 -4.17 -7.16
CA GLY A 49 13.09 -3.51 -8.29
C GLY A 49 12.33 -2.25 -7.89
N GLU A 50 11.62 -1.67 -8.85
CA GLU A 50 10.71 -0.55 -8.60
C GLU A 50 9.34 -1.09 -8.14
N PHE A 51 8.81 -0.52 -7.05
CA PHE A 51 7.41 -0.69 -6.67
C PHE A 51 6.53 0.27 -7.48
N VAL A 52 6.85 1.56 -7.41
CA VAL A 52 6.24 2.60 -8.25
C VAL A 52 7.25 3.04 -9.27
N ALA A 53 6.92 2.85 -10.54
CA ALA A 53 7.79 3.24 -11.64
C ALA A 53 8.07 4.74 -11.64
N ALA A 54 9.26 5.13 -12.07
CA ALA A 54 9.68 6.53 -12.16
C ALA A 54 8.63 7.41 -12.86
N GLY A 55 8.14 8.43 -12.16
CA GLY A 55 7.15 9.40 -12.70
C GLY A 55 5.74 8.86 -12.92
N SER A 56 5.45 7.62 -12.52
CA SER A 56 4.11 7.03 -12.61
C SER A 56 3.05 7.91 -11.93
N GLY A 57 1.90 8.12 -12.58
CA GLY A 57 0.84 9.01 -12.08
C GLY A 57 1.26 10.49 -11.93
N GLY A 58 2.39 10.89 -12.53
CA GLY A 58 2.98 12.21 -12.36
C GLY A 58 3.67 12.39 -11.01
N LEU A 59 4.17 11.32 -10.37
CA LEU A 59 4.94 11.39 -9.14
C LEU A 59 6.22 12.21 -9.33
N VAL A 60 6.47 13.18 -8.46
CA VAL A 60 7.68 14.02 -8.53
C VAL A 60 8.26 14.21 -7.14
N GLY A 61 9.48 13.72 -6.96
CA GLY A 61 10.26 13.84 -5.73
C GLY A 61 9.57 13.23 -4.51
N PRO A 62 9.30 11.90 -4.49
CA PRO A 62 8.55 11.26 -3.41
C PRO A 62 9.19 11.50 -2.03
N GLU A 63 8.39 11.79 -1.01
CA GLU A 63 8.85 12.15 0.35
C GLU A 63 8.35 11.22 1.46
N ASP A 64 7.18 10.63 1.29
CA ASP A 64 6.59 9.72 2.27
C ASP A 64 5.78 8.62 1.59
N ILE A 65 5.77 7.45 2.22
CA ILE A 65 5.05 6.26 1.77
C ILE A 65 4.16 5.84 2.93
N PHE A 66 2.85 5.77 2.68
CA PHE A 66 1.86 5.44 3.70
C PHE A 66 1.00 4.27 3.24
N PHE A 67 1.00 3.18 4.00
CA PHE A 67 0.12 2.04 3.76
C PHE A 67 -1.27 2.35 4.32
N HIS A 68 -2.21 2.59 3.43
CA HIS A 68 -3.56 2.96 3.81
C HIS A 68 -4.39 1.69 4.16
N PRO A 69 -5.30 1.75 5.15
CA PRO A 69 -6.08 0.59 5.58
C PRO A 69 -6.94 -0.09 4.50
N ASP A 70 -7.22 0.60 3.39
CA ASP A 70 -7.93 0.03 2.24
C ASP A 70 -7.05 -0.82 1.30
N GLY A 71 -5.79 -1.06 1.68
CA GLY A 71 -4.84 -1.84 0.90
C GLY A 71 -4.14 -1.05 -0.21
N SER A 72 -4.34 0.27 -0.29
CA SER A 72 -3.58 1.12 -1.21
C SER A 72 -2.34 1.72 -0.54
N VAL A 73 -1.34 2.06 -1.36
CA VAL A 73 -0.16 2.81 -0.94
C VAL A 73 -0.33 4.26 -1.37
N LEU A 74 -0.26 5.17 -0.41
CA LEU A 74 -0.26 6.60 -0.65
C LEU A 74 1.17 7.11 -0.70
N VAL A 75 1.47 7.95 -1.66
CA VAL A 75 2.79 8.57 -1.81
C VAL A 75 2.61 10.07 -2.01
N THR A 76 3.33 10.84 -1.20
CA THR A 76 3.47 12.28 -1.34
C THR A 76 4.76 12.59 -2.08
N GLY A 77 4.83 13.77 -2.71
CA GLY A 77 6.03 14.20 -3.41
C GLY A 77 6.20 15.70 -3.37
N PHE A 78 7.45 16.13 -3.29
CA PHE A 78 7.85 17.53 -3.23
C PHE A 78 7.32 18.34 -4.42
N GLY A 79 7.27 17.74 -5.62
CA GLY A 79 6.78 18.42 -6.82
C GLY A 79 5.28 18.25 -7.07
N ASN A 80 4.55 17.64 -6.14
CA ASN A 80 3.14 17.30 -6.33
C ASN A 80 2.19 18.28 -5.63
N THR A 81 0.98 18.35 -6.16
CA THR A 81 -0.14 19.13 -5.63
C THR A 81 -1.29 18.25 -5.12
N ALA A 82 -1.05 16.95 -5.04
CA ALA A 82 -1.98 15.95 -4.54
C ALA A 82 -1.21 14.75 -3.96
N ILE A 83 -1.88 13.99 -3.10
CA ILE A 83 -1.40 12.68 -2.64
C ILE A 83 -1.68 11.66 -3.75
N LYS A 84 -0.65 10.94 -4.18
CA LYS A 84 -0.76 9.91 -5.22
C LYS A 84 -1.16 8.58 -4.59
N ARG A 85 -2.10 7.86 -5.20
CA ARG A 85 -2.58 6.56 -4.74
C ARG A 85 -2.13 5.45 -5.68
N TYR A 86 -1.63 4.37 -5.12
CA TYR A 86 -1.18 3.18 -5.84
C TYR A 86 -1.81 1.92 -5.25
N ASP A 87 -1.93 0.90 -6.07
CA ASP A 87 -2.30 -0.44 -5.64
C ASP A 87 -1.21 -1.00 -4.71
N GLY A 88 -1.59 -1.47 -3.52
CA GLY A 88 -0.62 -1.89 -2.51
C GLY A 88 0.09 -3.21 -2.82
N ALA A 89 -0.42 -4.00 -3.76
CA ALA A 89 0.21 -5.26 -4.16
C ALA A 89 1.14 -5.08 -5.38
N THR A 90 0.76 -4.20 -6.31
CA THR A 90 1.41 -4.09 -7.61
C THR A 90 2.17 -2.77 -7.83
N GLY A 91 1.87 -1.74 -7.03
CA GLY A 91 2.40 -0.38 -7.23
C GLY A 91 1.82 0.34 -8.45
N GLY A 92 0.77 -0.20 -9.06
CA GLY A 92 0.05 0.45 -10.17
C GLY A 92 -0.68 1.71 -9.74
N PHE A 93 -0.61 2.79 -10.52
CA PHE A 93 -1.25 4.06 -10.17
C PHE A 93 -2.78 3.96 -10.26
N LEU A 94 -3.47 4.36 -9.17
CA LEU A 94 -4.93 4.30 -9.03
C LEU A 94 -5.60 5.68 -9.14
N GLY A 95 -4.83 6.77 -9.08
CA GLY A 95 -5.34 8.15 -9.12
C GLY A 95 -4.83 9.02 -7.96
N ASP A 96 -5.34 10.24 -7.89
CA ASP A 96 -5.07 11.14 -6.78
C ASP A 96 -6.03 10.84 -5.61
N PHE A 97 -5.49 10.69 -4.40
CA PHE A 97 -6.27 10.43 -3.18
C PHE A 97 -6.94 11.72 -2.66
N SER A 98 -6.19 12.82 -2.62
CA SER A 98 -6.71 14.11 -2.19
C SER A 98 -7.49 14.78 -3.34
N THR A 99 -8.81 14.91 -3.18
CA THR A 99 -9.69 15.59 -4.14
C THR A 99 -10.33 16.83 -3.52
N GLY A 100 -10.62 17.86 -4.33
CA GLY A 100 -11.39 19.04 -3.90
C GLY A 100 -10.57 20.24 -3.42
N TYR A 101 -9.25 20.09 -3.28
CA TYR A 101 -8.30 21.19 -3.07
C TYR A 101 -6.89 20.75 -3.48
N LEU A 102 -6.04 21.73 -3.81
CA LEU A 102 -4.63 21.48 -4.12
C LEU A 102 -3.78 21.53 -2.85
N LEU A 103 -2.90 20.55 -2.71
CA LEU A 103 -1.76 20.59 -1.80
C LEU A 103 -0.61 21.37 -2.46
N ASN A 104 0.37 21.77 -1.66
CA ASN A 104 1.58 22.41 -2.15
C ASN A 104 2.79 21.79 -1.48
N THR A 105 3.49 20.91 -2.21
CA THR A 105 4.66 20.16 -1.73
C THR A 105 4.34 19.34 -0.46
N PRO A 106 3.39 18.39 -0.55
CA PRO A 106 3.06 17.53 0.58
C PRO A 106 4.25 16.64 0.95
N SER A 107 4.43 16.43 2.25
CA SER A 107 5.57 15.75 2.84
C SER A 107 5.10 14.55 3.66
N LYS A 108 4.98 14.67 4.99
CA LYS A 108 4.63 13.55 5.87
C LYS A 108 3.13 13.35 6.02
N MET A 109 2.74 12.08 6.14
CA MET A 109 1.37 11.63 6.35
C MET A 109 1.25 10.84 7.65
N SER A 110 0.13 10.98 8.36
CA SER A 110 -0.21 10.13 9.51
C SER A 110 -1.71 10.00 9.69
N MET A 111 -2.18 8.83 10.11
CA MET A 111 -3.58 8.64 10.48
C MET A 111 -3.81 9.08 11.92
N GLY A 112 -4.82 9.92 12.12
CA GLY A 112 -5.30 10.30 13.44
C GLY A 112 -6.27 9.27 14.04
N PRO A 113 -6.56 9.38 15.34
CA PRO A 113 -7.55 8.54 16.03
C PRO A 113 -8.98 8.78 15.53
N ASP A 114 -9.21 9.89 14.83
CA ASP A 114 -10.46 10.28 14.18
C ASP A 114 -10.65 9.67 12.78
N SER A 115 -9.75 8.77 12.36
CA SER A 115 -9.73 8.18 11.01
C SER A 115 -9.50 9.19 9.88
N LEU A 116 -8.94 10.37 10.19
CA LEU A 116 -8.50 11.33 9.19
C LEU A 116 -7.01 11.15 8.89
N LEU A 117 -6.64 11.41 7.64
CA LEU A 117 -5.25 11.44 7.19
C LEU A 117 -4.73 12.88 7.31
N TYR A 118 -3.78 13.09 8.21
CA TYR A 118 -3.09 14.35 8.43
C TYR A 118 -1.89 14.45 7.52
N VAL A 119 -1.74 15.58 6.80
CA VAL A 119 -0.62 15.78 5.88
C VAL A 119 0.05 17.12 6.13
N THR A 120 1.38 17.09 6.27
CA THR A 120 2.21 18.30 6.34
C THR A 120 2.64 18.75 4.95
N GLN A 121 2.76 20.05 4.73
CA GLN A 121 3.15 20.60 3.42
C GLN A 121 4.04 21.84 3.57
N TRP A 122 4.98 22.07 2.65
CA TRP A 122 5.95 23.17 2.80
C TRP A 122 5.45 24.48 2.18
N GLY A 123 4.80 24.40 1.03
CA GLY A 123 4.53 25.58 0.21
C GLY A 123 3.39 26.48 0.71
N THR A 124 2.79 26.17 1.86
CA THR A 124 1.84 27.06 2.54
C THR A 124 2.06 27.02 4.05
N THR A 125 1.54 28.01 4.78
CA THR A 125 1.56 28.03 6.25
C THR A 125 0.50 27.13 6.90
N GLN A 126 -0.40 26.51 6.12
CA GLN A 126 -1.49 25.70 6.64
C GLN A 126 -1.36 24.25 6.19
N ASN A 127 -1.13 23.35 7.14
CA ASN A 127 -1.28 21.92 6.89
C ASN A 127 -2.75 21.56 6.62
N LYS A 128 -3.00 20.48 5.88
CA LYS A 128 -4.35 20.06 5.47
C LYS A 128 -4.67 18.68 6.03
N VAL A 129 -5.95 18.44 6.28
CA VAL A 129 -6.49 17.16 6.74
C VAL A 129 -7.36 16.59 5.63
N CYS A 130 -7.12 15.35 5.25
CA CYS A 130 -7.90 14.65 4.25
C CYS A 130 -8.77 13.60 4.94
N ALA A 131 -10.07 13.55 4.62
CA ALA A 131 -10.94 12.52 5.15
C ALA A 131 -10.76 11.22 4.37
N SER A 132 -10.42 10.13 5.06
CA SER A 132 -10.55 8.80 4.49
C SER A 132 -12.02 8.38 4.57
N ILE A 133 -12.71 8.29 3.43
CA ILE A 133 -14.13 7.88 3.41
C ILE A 133 -14.26 6.36 3.49
N TRP A 134 -13.70 5.75 4.54
CA TRP A 134 -13.73 4.31 4.71
C TRP A 134 -14.77 3.86 5.77
N MET A 135 -15.08 4.71 6.74
CA MET A 135 -16.11 4.45 7.77
C MET A 135 -17.55 4.74 7.31
N ALA A 136 -17.76 5.42 6.18
CA ALA A 136 -19.09 5.92 5.80
C ALA A 136 -20.00 4.91 5.07
N ARG A 137 -19.51 3.71 4.73
CA ARG A 137 -20.27 2.76 3.91
C ARG A 137 -20.94 1.62 4.70
N SER A 138 -20.79 1.57 6.03
CA SER A 138 -21.39 0.51 6.87
C SER A 138 -22.62 0.93 7.69
N TRP A 139 -23.07 2.19 7.65
CA TRP A 139 -24.21 2.66 8.47
C TRP A 139 -25.32 3.43 7.72
N MET A 140 -25.26 3.57 6.38
CA MET A 140 -26.34 4.22 5.60
C MET A 140 -27.40 3.24 5.08
N SER A 141 -27.84 2.26 5.88
CA SER A 141 -28.94 1.36 5.46
C SER A 141 -29.96 0.95 6.53
N SER A 142 -30.04 1.59 7.68
CA SER A 142 -31.23 1.44 8.54
C SER A 142 -32.29 2.48 8.18
N PRO A 143 -33.46 2.09 7.63
CA PRO A 143 -34.59 3.00 7.52
C PRO A 143 -35.05 3.45 8.93
N PRO A 144 -35.65 4.64 9.07
CA PRO A 144 -36.14 5.11 10.35
C PRO A 144 -37.21 4.16 10.90
N LEU A 145 -37.10 3.80 12.18
CA LEU A 145 -38.17 3.12 12.90
C LEU A 145 -39.31 4.11 13.09
N GLU A 146 -40.51 3.73 12.65
CA GLU A 146 -41.77 4.41 13.01
C GLU A 146 -42.09 4.28 14.50
#